data_AF-A0A7S3UJ68-F1
#
_entry.id   AF-A0A7S3UJ68-F1
#
_cell.length_a   1.000
_cell.length_b   1.000
_cell.length_c   1.000
_cell.angle_alpha   90.00
_cell.angle_beta   90.00
_cell.angle_gamma   90.00
#
_symmetry.space_group_name_H-M   'P 1'
#
loop_
_entity.id
_entity.type
_entity.pdbx_description
1 polymer ?
#
loop_
_entity_poly.entity_id
_entity_poly.type
_entity_poly.pdbx_seq_one_letter_code
_entity_poly.pdbx_strand_id
1 'polypeptide(L)'
;PFAMGNKVFGGARAVVVTDAIALHYTTSDLRKDVSAILGVWHTCGLPLKLNPAEFQELFGLVVDAEIHFETFDTNSDGCVDVFEVLMVYIALAKGDFEEKLRCAVSVFDFGGTNDLGYDEVALLLAATTRGVHKVLSA
;
A
#
# COMPACT_ATOMS: atom_id res chain seq x y z
N PRO A 1 33.45 -7.96 3.88
CA PRO A 1 32.94 -8.07 2.48
C PRO A 1 31.59 -8.80 2.51
N PHE A 2 30.42 -8.18 2.35
CA PHE A 2 29.96 -7.39 1.23
C PHE A 2 28.92 -6.36 1.72
N ALA A 3 29.20 -5.07 1.53
CA ALA A 3 28.22 -3.99 1.69
C ALA A 3 28.04 -3.35 0.31
N MET A 4 27.19 -3.94 -0.54
CA MET A 4 26.87 -3.46 -1.88
C MET A 4 25.34 -3.40 -2.13
N GLY A 5 24.54 -3.19 -1.08
CA GLY A 5 23.07 -3.21 -1.20
C GLY A 5 22.42 -1.90 -1.65
N ASN A 6 23.00 -0.73 -1.37
CA ASN A 6 22.24 0.53 -1.45
C ASN A 6 22.84 1.65 -2.33
N LYS A 7 23.67 1.32 -3.32
CA LYS A 7 24.15 2.33 -4.28
C LYS A 7 23.21 2.60 -5.46
N VAL A 8 22.20 1.76 -5.69
CA VAL A 8 21.30 1.91 -6.85
C VAL A 8 20.19 2.96 -6.60
N PHE A 9 19.83 3.24 -5.35
CA PHE A 9 18.78 4.22 -5.00
C PHE A 9 19.33 5.56 -4.48
N GLY A 10 20.65 5.79 -4.56
CA GLY A 10 21.30 7.01 -4.05
C GLY A 10 20.98 8.29 -4.85
N GLY A 11 20.35 8.18 -6.00
CA GLY A 11 19.62 9.28 -6.59
C GLY A 11 18.19 9.19 -6.10
N ALA A 12 17.77 10.07 -5.19
CA ALA A 12 16.37 10.38 -5.04
C ALA A 12 15.90 10.90 -6.42
N ARG A 13 15.45 9.99 -7.29
CA ARG A 13 14.44 10.31 -8.29
C ARG A 13 13.23 10.68 -7.45
N ALA A 14 13.21 11.94 -7.01
CA ALA A 14 11.99 12.60 -6.65
C ALA A 14 11.14 12.50 -7.92
N VAL A 15 10.34 11.43 -8.02
CA VAL A 15 9.13 11.48 -8.81
C VAL A 15 8.45 12.72 -8.26
N VAL A 16 8.37 13.77 -9.08
CA VAL A 16 7.72 15.02 -8.69
C VAL A 16 6.24 14.65 -8.64
N VAL A 17 5.84 14.15 -7.49
CA VAL A 17 4.46 13.84 -7.19
C VAL A 17 3.78 15.18 -6.93
N THR A 18 3.09 15.69 -7.95
CA THR A 18 2.37 16.97 -7.89
C THR A 18 0.99 16.85 -7.27
N ASP A 19 0.42 15.66 -7.30
CA ASP A 19 -0.94 15.41 -6.86
C ASP A 19 -1.03 15.29 -5.34
N ALA A 20 -1.95 16.06 -4.75
CA ALA A 20 -2.11 16.18 -3.30
C ALA A 20 -2.37 14.82 -2.63
N ILE A 21 -3.07 13.93 -3.33
CA ILE A 21 -3.38 12.57 -2.89
C ILE A 21 -2.10 11.74 -2.79
N ALA A 22 -1.28 11.78 -3.83
CA ALA A 22 -0.03 11.04 -3.85
C ALA A 22 1.00 11.63 -2.85
N LEU A 23 0.98 12.94 -2.62
CA LEU A 23 1.79 13.59 -1.59
C LEU A 23 1.47 13.05 -0.19
N HIS A 24 0.20 12.80 0.13
CA HIS A 24 -0.22 12.20 1.41
C HIS A 24 0.58 10.92 1.68
N TYR A 25 0.55 9.95 0.76
CA TYR A 25 1.22 8.67 0.92
C TYR A 25 2.75 8.79 1.04
N THR A 26 3.37 9.74 0.34
CA THR A 26 4.82 9.97 0.44
C THR A 26 5.26 10.58 1.77
N THR A 27 4.32 11.19 2.50
CA THR A 27 4.57 11.78 3.82
C THR A 27 4.31 10.81 4.97
N SER A 28 3.55 9.75 4.73
CA SER A 28 3.19 8.70 5.70
C SER A 28 4.41 7.94 6.24
N ASP A 29 4.30 7.46 7.47
CA ASP A 29 5.30 6.65 8.16
C ASP A 29 4.84 5.20 8.22
N LEU A 30 5.61 4.31 7.59
CA LEU A 30 5.31 2.88 7.49
C LEU A 30 5.01 2.25 8.85
N ARG A 31 5.76 2.62 9.90
CA ARG A 31 5.67 1.95 11.20
C ARG A 31 4.44 2.39 11.99
N LYS A 32 3.99 3.63 11.80
CA LYS A 32 2.85 4.20 12.53
C LYS A 32 1.54 3.93 11.80
N ASP A 33 1.51 4.25 10.51
CA ASP A 33 0.25 4.31 9.75
C ASP A 33 -0.12 2.92 9.24
N VAL A 34 0.82 2.20 8.62
CA VAL A 34 0.53 0.89 8.02
C VAL A 34 0.31 -0.19 9.08
N SER A 35 1.11 -0.20 10.16
CA SER A 35 0.90 -1.17 11.26
C SER A 35 -0.49 -1.03 11.90
N ALA A 36 -0.99 0.20 12.03
CA ALA A 36 -2.33 0.44 12.58
C ALA A 36 -3.41 -0.11 11.65
N ILE A 37 -3.31 0.16 10.34
CA ILE A 37 -4.23 -0.34 9.32
C ILE A 37 -4.24 -1.88 9.31
N LEU A 38 -3.06 -2.52 9.31
CA LEU A 38 -2.95 -3.98 9.32
C LEU A 38 -3.54 -4.59 10.59
N GLY A 39 -3.34 -3.96 11.75
CA GLY A 39 -3.96 -4.38 13.00
C GLY A 39 -5.48 -4.38 12.95
N VAL A 40 -6.08 -3.33 12.38
CA VAL A 40 -7.54 -3.23 12.18
C VAL A 40 -8.00 -4.28 11.19
N TRP A 41 -7.33 -4.42 10.04
CA TRP A 41 -7.71 -5.38 9.00
C TRP A 41 -7.75 -6.82 9.51
N HIS A 42 -6.70 -7.26 10.23
CA HIS A 42 -6.66 -8.61 10.83
C HIS A 42 -7.71 -8.81 11.92
N THR A 43 -8.04 -7.77 12.69
CA THR A 43 -8.99 -7.88 13.82
C THR A 43 -10.45 -7.88 13.33
N CYS A 44 -10.76 -7.03 12.34
CA CYS A 44 -12.12 -6.87 11.83
C CYS A 44 -12.50 -7.93 10.78
N GLY A 45 -11.52 -8.65 10.20
CA GLY A 45 -11.79 -9.68 9.19
C GLY A 45 -12.45 -9.12 7.93
N LEU A 46 -12.08 -7.90 7.54
CA LEU A 46 -12.72 -7.18 6.44
C LEU A 46 -12.47 -7.87 5.10
N PRO A 47 -13.43 -7.77 4.16
CA PRO A 47 -13.30 -8.34 2.82
C PRO A 47 -12.14 -7.71 2.04
N LEU A 48 -11.65 -8.44 1.04
CA LEU A 48 -10.60 -7.95 0.12
C LEU A 48 -11.08 -6.78 -0.76
N LYS A 49 -12.40 -6.71 -0.98
CA LYS A 49 -13.08 -5.62 -1.67
C LYS A 49 -13.87 -4.82 -0.67
N LEU A 50 -13.52 -3.55 -0.52
CA LEU A 50 -14.13 -2.64 0.45
C LEU A 50 -15.16 -1.76 -0.24
N ASN A 51 -16.36 -1.70 0.32
CA ASN A 51 -17.32 -0.66 -0.01
C ASN A 51 -16.93 0.68 0.67
N PRO A 52 -17.60 1.81 0.37
CA PRO A 52 -17.24 3.11 0.95
C PRO A 52 -17.24 3.14 2.49
N ALA A 53 -18.18 2.43 3.14
CA ALA A 53 -18.27 2.40 4.60
C ALA A 53 -17.13 1.57 5.22
N GLU A 54 -16.81 0.41 4.63
CA GLU A 54 -15.68 -0.44 5.07
C GLU A 54 -14.34 0.26 4.82
N PHE A 55 -14.22 0.99 3.71
CA PHE A 55 -13.04 1.81 3.42
C PHE A 55 -12.87 2.95 4.44
N GLN A 56 -13.95 3.64 4.79
CA GLN A 56 -13.95 4.67 5.84
C GLN A 56 -13.55 4.09 7.21
N GLU A 57 -14.03 2.90 7.56
CA GLU A 57 -13.68 2.23 8.81
C GLU A 57 -12.18 1.90 8.88
N LEU A 58 -11.61 1.41 7.77
CA LEU A 58 -10.22 0.97 7.72
C LEU A 58 -9.21 2.12 7.56
N PHE A 59 -9.53 3.11 6.70
CA PHE A 59 -8.59 4.15 6.30
C PHE A 59 -8.95 5.55 6.82
N GLY A 60 -10.16 5.77 7.32
CA GLY A 60 -10.63 7.09 7.75
C GLY A 60 -9.88 7.69 8.94
N LEU A 61 -9.04 6.92 9.63
CA LEU A 61 -8.12 7.42 10.65
C LEU A 61 -6.86 8.05 10.07
N VAL A 62 -6.53 7.75 8.81
CA VAL A 62 -5.28 8.14 8.15
C VAL A 62 -5.53 9.11 6.99
N VAL A 63 -6.66 9.00 6.29
CA VAL A 63 -7.00 9.81 5.10
C VAL A 63 -8.41 10.37 5.15
N ASP A 64 -8.64 11.38 4.30
CA ASP A 64 -9.99 11.72 3.84
C ASP A 64 -10.51 10.59 2.95
N ALA A 65 -11.37 9.74 3.51
CA ALA A 65 -11.70 8.47 2.88
C ALA A 65 -12.53 8.64 1.60
N GLU A 66 -13.26 9.74 1.43
CA GLU A 66 -14.12 9.98 0.27
C GLU A 66 -13.27 10.18 -1.01
N ILE A 67 -12.38 11.17 -1.00
CA ILE A 67 -11.49 11.49 -2.13
C ILE A 67 -10.58 10.30 -2.47
N HIS A 68 -10.09 9.61 -1.44
CA HIS A 68 -9.24 8.44 -1.64
C HIS A 68 -10.04 7.26 -2.20
N PHE A 69 -11.27 7.02 -1.75
CA PHE A 69 -12.11 5.97 -2.31
C PHE A 69 -12.34 6.18 -3.82
N GLU A 70 -12.71 7.41 -4.22
CA GLU A 70 -12.93 7.76 -5.63
C GLU A 70 -11.67 7.54 -6.49
N THR A 71 -10.49 7.81 -5.94
CA THR A 71 -9.21 7.59 -6.63
C THR A 71 -8.96 6.10 -6.93
N PHE A 72 -9.37 5.22 -6.02
CA PHE A 72 -9.16 3.78 -6.18
C PHE A 72 -10.30 3.06 -6.91
N ASP A 73 -11.54 3.56 -6.83
CA ASP A 73 -12.72 3.04 -7.55
C ASP A 73 -12.76 3.54 -9.02
N THR A 74 -11.71 3.26 -9.78
CA THR A 74 -11.52 3.74 -11.15
C THR A 74 -12.59 3.27 -12.15
N ASN A 75 -13.29 2.18 -11.85
CA ASN A 75 -14.37 1.63 -12.68
C ASN A 75 -15.76 1.95 -12.13
N SER A 76 -15.86 2.70 -11.03
CA SER A 76 -17.11 3.09 -10.38
C SER A 76 -18.03 1.90 -10.08
N ASP A 77 -17.44 0.77 -9.69
CA ASP A 77 -18.20 -0.42 -9.29
C ASP A 77 -18.59 -0.41 -7.80
N GLY A 78 -18.19 0.65 -7.09
CA GLY A 78 -18.49 0.85 -5.68
C GLY A 78 -17.64 0.00 -4.75
N CYS A 79 -16.53 -0.59 -5.25
CA CYS A 79 -15.62 -1.41 -4.46
C CYS A 79 -14.15 -1.07 -4.74
N VAL A 80 -13.33 -1.06 -3.68
CA VAL A 80 -11.87 -0.87 -3.76
C VAL A 80 -11.13 -2.13 -3.31
N ASP A 81 -10.10 -2.53 -4.05
CA ASP A 81 -9.19 -3.61 -3.66
C ASP A 81 -8.24 -3.13 -2.55
N VAL A 82 -8.37 -3.72 -1.36
CA VAL A 82 -7.57 -3.34 -0.19
C VAL A 82 -6.07 -3.49 -0.44
N PHE A 83 -5.65 -4.48 -1.23
CA PHE A 83 -4.24 -4.72 -1.50
C PHE A 83 -3.61 -3.60 -2.33
N GLU A 84 -4.36 -2.99 -3.24
CA GLU A 84 -3.88 -1.86 -4.02
C GLU A 84 -3.60 -0.65 -3.12
N VAL A 85 -4.49 -0.39 -2.16
CA VAL A 85 -4.35 0.73 -1.21
C VAL A 85 -3.20 0.47 -0.24
N LEU A 86 -3.12 -0.72 0.34
CA LEU A 86 -2.04 -1.12 1.25
C LEU A 86 -0.67 -1.04 0.56
N MET A 87 -0.57 -1.51 -0.69
CA MET A 87 0.70 -1.42 -1.41
C MET A 87 1.09 0.00 -1.79
N VAL A 88 0.14 0.91 -2.01
CA VAL A 88 0.45 2.35 -2.17
C VAL A 88 1.06 2.90 -0.89
N TYR A 89 0.45 2.63 0.28
CA TYR A 89 1.04 3.04 1.56
C TYR A 89 2.45 2.47 1.74
N ILE A 90 2.63 1.17 1.53
CA ILE A 90 3.94 0.52 1.74
C ILE A 90 4.99 1.04 0.75
N ALA A 91 4.64 1.15 -0.53
CA ALA A 91 5.58 1.54 -1.58
C ALA A 91 5.99 3.02 -1.46
N LEU A 92 5.04 3.92 -1.18
CA LEU A 92 5.26 5.36 -1.17
C LEU A 92 5.66 5.92 0.19
N ALA A 93 5.32 5.26 1.31
CA ALA A 93 5.70 5.72 2.64
C ALA A 93 7.22 5.89 2.80
N LYS A 94 7.64 6.69 3.78
CA LYS A 94 9.06 6.77 4.15
C LYS A 94 9.51 5.49 4.85
N GLY A 95 10.75 5.09 4.61
CA GLY A 95 11.35 3.89 5.23
C GLY A 95 12.35 3.20 4.31
N ASP A 96 13.13 2.30 4.88
CA ASP A 96 14.11 1.52 4.13
C ASP A 96 13.41 0.47 3.25
N PHE A 97 13.98 0.19 2.08
CA PHE A 97 13.42 -0.80 1.15
C PHE A 97 13.18 -2.16 1.79
N GLU A 98 14.11 -2.61 2.65
CA GLU A 98 14.00 -3.89 3.35
C GLU A 98 12.82 -3.91 4.35
N GLU A 99 12.51 -2.78 4.99
CA GLU A 99 11.36 -2.66 5.88
C GLU A 99 10.05 -2.71 5.09
N LYS A 100 9.99 -2.00 3.97
CA LYS A 100 8.84 -2.05 3.06
C LYS A 100 8.59 -3.44 2.53
N LEU A 101 9.65 -4.14 2.12
CA LEU A 101 9.55 -5.51 1.61
C LEU A 101 9.05 -6.47 2.69
N ARG A 102 9.58 -6.39 3.92
CA ARG A 102 9.06 -7.19 5.05
C ARG A 102 7.58 -6.92 5.32
N CYS A 103 7.17 -5.65 5.29
CA CYS A 103 5.78 -5.29 5.48
C CYS A 103 4.91 -5.87 4.36
N ALA A 104 5.33 -5.76 3.10
CA ALA A 104 4.62 -6.36 1.98
C ALA A 104 4.51 -7.90 2.12
N VAL A 105 5.59 -8.59 2.49
CA VAL A 105 5.54 -10.04 2.74
C VAL A 105 4.51 -10.38 3.82
N SER A 106 4.45 -9.63 4.92
CA SER A 106 3.46 -9.87 5.98
C SER A 106 1.99 -9.67 5.55
N VAL A 107 1.75 -8.93 4.46
CA VAL A 107 0.39 -8.70 3.92
C VAL A 107 -0.03 -9.83 2.98
N PHE A 108 0.90 -10.39 2.20
CA PHE A 108 0.60 -11.38 1.15
C PHE A 108 0.93 -12.82 1.53
N ASP A 109 1.61 -13.07 2.64
CA ASP A 109 1.89 -14.42 3.16
C ASP A 109 0.61 -15.02 3.79
N PHE A 110 -0.27 -15.55 2.94
CA PHE A 110 -1.48 -16.25 3.36
C PHE A 110 -1.15 -17.64 3.93
N GLY A 111 0.00 -18.20 3.54
CA GLY A 111 0.50 -19.48 4.03
C GLY A 111 1.07 -19.44 5.45
N GLY A 112 1.41 -18.26 5.97
CA GLY A 112 2.05 -18.08 7.27
C GLY A 112 3.46 -18.67 7.34
N THR A 113 4.14 -18.76 6.21
CA THR A 113 5.48 -19.40 6.11
C THR A 113 6.63 -18.40 6.25
N ASN A 114 6.33 -17.11 6.26
CA ASN A 114 7.23 -15.97 6.10
C ASN A 114 7.95 -15.89 4.73
N ASP A 115 7.56 -16.76 3.79
CA ASP A 115 8.01 -16.75 2.40
C ASP A 115 6.78 -16.62 1.49
N LEU A 116 6.95 -15.98 0.34
CA LEU A 116 5.87 -15.83 -0.64
C LEU A 116 5.96 -16.91 -1.72
N GLY A 117 4.87 -17.64 -1.92
CA GLY A 117 4.65 -18.52 -3.05
C GLY A 117 4.44 -17.75 -4.36
N TYR A 118 4.38 -18.48 -5.47
CA TYR A 118 4.22 -17.89 -6.80
C TYR A 118 2.97 -16.98 -6.91
N ASP A 119 1.82 -17.47 -6.44
CA ASP A 119 0.56 -16.73 -6.52
C ASP A 119 0.56 -15.48 -5.63
N GLU A 120 1.20 -15.56 -4.46
CA GLU A 120 1.31 -14.44 -3.52
C GLU A 120 2.22 -13.34 -4.06
N VAL A 121 3.35 -13.72 -4.68
CA VAL A 121 4.23 -12.77 -5.38
C VAL A 121 3.52 -12.14 -6.58
N ALA A 122 2.79 -12.94 -7.37
CA ALA A 122 2.03 -12.43 -8.51
C ALA A 122 0.98 -11.41 -8.07
N LEU A 123 0.27 -11.69 -6.97
CA LEU A 123 -0.72 -10.77 -6.41
C LEU A 123 -0.07 -9.49 -5.86
N LEU A 124 1.04 -9.61 -5.14
CA LEU A 124 1.82 -8.47 -4.63
C LEU A 124 2.24 -7.53 -5.76
N LEU A 125 2.83 -8.08 -6.84
CA LEU A 125 3.27 -7.29 -7.99
C LEU A 125 2.11 -6.60 -8.70
N ALA A 126 1.00 -7.33 -8.90
CA ALA A 126 -0.18 -6.81 -9.56
C ALA A 126 -0.83 -5.69 -8.74
N ALA A 127 -1.05 -5.90 -7.44
CA ALA A 127 -1.62 -4.91 -6.53
C ALA A 127 -0.76 -3.65 -6.43
N THR A 128 0.57 -3.82 -6.29
CA THR A 128 1.51 -2.69 -6.25
C THR A 128 1.45 -1.87 -7.53
N THR A 129 1.51 -2.53 -8.68
CA THR A 129 1.54 -1.84 -9.97
C THR A 129 0.23 -1.09 -10.21
N ARG A 130 -0.92 -1.72 -9.95
CA ARG A 130 -2.23 -1.10 -10.14
C ARG A 130 -2.46 0.04 -9.17
N GLY A 131 -2.24 -0.17 -7.86
CA GLY A 131 -2.45 0.85 -6.84
C GLY A 131 -1.58 2.09 -7.09
N VAL A 132 -0.28 1.90 -7.32
CA VAL A 132 0.63 3.02 -7.61
C VAL A 132 0.25 3.73 -8.90
N HIS A 133 -0.15 2.99 -9.94
CA HIS A 133 -0.63 3.61 -11.19
C HIS A 133 -1.86 4.48 -10.95
N LYS A 134 -2.86 4.02 -10.17
CA LYS A 134 -4.07 4.80 -9.86
C LYS A 134 -3.73 6.12 -9.18
N VAL A 135 -2.83 6.09 -8.20
CA VAL A 135 -2.45 7.27 -7.41
C VAL A 135 -1.54 8.24 -8.15
N LEU A 136 -0.71 7.76 -9.06
CA LEU A 136 0.20 8.61 -9.86
C LEU A 136 -0.41 9.09 -11.19
N SER A 137 -1.56 8.54 -11.59
CA SER A 137 -2.25 8.92 -12.84
C SER A 137 -3.57 9.67 -12.59
N ALA A 138 -3.97 9.82 -11.33
CA ALA A 138 -5.10 10.62 -10.88
C ALA A 138 -4.70 12.09 -10.76
#